data_AF-A0A1S8L720-F1
#
_entry.id   AF-A0A1S8L720-F1
#
_cell.length_a   1.000
_cell.length_b   1.000
_cell.length_c   1.000
_cell.angle_alpha   90.00
_cell.angle_beta   90.00
_cell.angle_gamma   90.00
#
_symmetry.space_group_name_H-M   'P 1'
#
loop_
_entity.id
_entity.type
_entity.pdbx_description
1 polymer ?
#
loop_
_entity_poly.entity_id
_entity_poly.type
_entity_poly.pdbx_seq_one_letter_code
_entity_poly.pdbx_strand_id
1 'polypeptide(L)'
;MIDDRECSLIEVEREGRALSMLMLKAEGTVNWEWIYSRLLIGLVDGSGTWRKERINYIINNIIIKRMNHMGRKRDKNLNFLYYKLFMEK
;
A
#
# COMPACT_ATOMS: atom_id res chain seq x y z
N MET A 1 -0.25 14.19 6.83
CA MET A 1 -1.30 13.97 7.84
C MET A 1 -2.57 14.59 7.31
N ILE A 2 -3.62 13.80 7.11
CA ILE A 2 -4.96 14.28 6.71
C ILE A 2 -5.91 13.65 7.71
N ASP A 3 -6.68 14.45 8.44
CA ASP A 3 -7.61 13.99 9.48
C ASP A 3 -6.96 13.05 10.52
N ASP A 4 -5.78 13.41 11.06
CA ASP A 4 -4.98 12.60 12.02
C ASP A 4 -4.59 11.19 11.55
N ARG A 5 -4.77 10.93 10.25
CA ARG A 5 -4.41 9.67 9.61
C ARG A 5 -3.13 9.84 8.80
N GLU A 6 -2.26 8.85 8.91
CA GLU A 6 -1.07 8.72 8.09
C GLU A 6 -1.34 7.71 6.98
N CYS A 7 -1.09 8.11 5.74
CA CYS A 7 -1.35 7.29 4.56
C CYS A 7 -0.09 7.20 3.71
N SER A 8 0.16 6.02 3.14
CA SER A 8 1.26 5.80 2.20
C SER A 8 0.81 4.94 1.03
N LEU A 9 1.35 5.24 -0.15
CA LEU A 9 1.11 4.49 -1.38
C LEU A 9 2.44 3.95 -1.88
N ILE A 10 2.50 2.64 -2.10
CA ILE A 10 3.70 1.96 -2.58
C ILE A 10 3.41 1.37 -3.94
N GLU A 11 4.11 1.88 -4.94
CA GLU A 11 4.12 1.40 -6.31
C GLU A 11 5.51 0.86 -6.61
N VAL A 12 5.58 -0.33 -7.23
CA VAL A 12 6.85 -0.99 -7.51
C VAL A 12 6.90 -1.26 -9.01
N GLU A 13 7.81 -0.56 -9.68
CA GLU A 13 8.13 -0.85 -11.06
C GLU A 13 8.89 -2.17 -11.16
N ARG A 14 8.44 -3.04 -12.07
CA ARG A 14 9.15 -4.27 -12.41
C ARG A 14 9.15 -4.42 -13.93
N GLU A 15 10.27 -4.90 -14.46
CA GLU A 15 10.41 -5.11 -15.89
C GLU A 15 9.37 -6.10 -16.42
N GLY A 16 8.50 -5.63 -17.31
CA GLY A 16 7.53 -6.44 -18.03
C GLY A 16 6.39 -7.04 -17.20
N ARG A 17 6.26 -6.73 -15.89
CA ARG A 17 5.19 -7.30 -15.03
C ARG A 17 4.68 -6.32 -13.99
N ALA A 18 3.38 -6.02 -14.04
CA ALA A 18 2.72 -5.15 -13.08
C ALA A 18 2.54 -5.84 -11.70
N LEU A 19 2.78 -5.14 -10.58
CA LEU A 19 2.53 -5.64 -9.22
C LEU A 19 1.46 -4.76 -8.57
N SER A 20 0.44 -5.36 -7.95
CA SER A 20 -0.60 -4.56 -7.28
C SER A 20 0.00 -3.51 -6.35
N MET A 21 -0.41 -2.25 -6.49
CA MET A 21 -0.06 -1.17 -5.58
C MET A 21 -0.50 -1.51 -4.14
N LEU A 22 0.27 -1.09 -3.14
CA LEU A 22 -0.15 -1.13 -1.74
C LEU A 22 -0.63 0.24 -1.28
N MET A 23 -1.78 0.25 -0.63
CA MET A 23 -2.33 1.39 0.08
C MET A 23 -2.28 1.11 1.58
N LEU A 24 -1.52 1.93 2.30
CA LEU A 24 -1.29 1.82 3.72
C LEU A 24 -1.99 2.98 4.42
N LYS A 25 -2.68 2.69 5.52
CA LYS A 25 -3.39 3.68 6.34
C LYS A 25 -3.19 3.35 7.81
N ALA A 26 -2.86 4.36 8.60
CA ALA A 26 -2.70 4.29 10.04
C ALA A 26 -3.60 5.31 10.74
N GLU A 27 -4.16 4.92 11.89
CA GLU A 27 -4.79 5.84 12.82
C GLU A 27 -3.74 6.23 13.88
N GLY A 28 -3.16 7.42 13.74
CA GLY A 28 -2.05 7.88 14.58
C GLY A 28 -0.66 7.64 13.99
N THR A 29 0.36 7.88 14.82
CA THR A 29 1.78 7.87 14.43
C THR A 29 2.33 6.46 14.35
N VAL A 30 2.98 6.14 13.23
CA VAL A 30 3.56 4.82 13.00
C VAL A 30 5.03 4.91 12.59
N ASN A 31 5.81 3.90 12.97
CA ASN A 31 7.19 3.74 12.49
C ASN A 31 7.18 3.28 11.02
N TRP A 32 7.06 4.24 10.10
CA TRP A 32 7.04 4.00 8.66
C TRP A 32 8.32 3.35 8.15
N GLU A 33 9.48 3.73 8.68
CA GLU A 33 10.76 3.14 8.29
C GLU A 33 10.74 1.63 8.51
N TRP A 34 10.33 1.19 9.70
CA TRP A 34 10.21 -0.24 10.02
C TRP A 34 9.23 -0.96 9.07
N ILE A 35 8.10 -0.33 8.76
CA ILE A 35 7.10 -0.89 7.83
C ILE A 35 7.67 -1.04 6.43
N TYR A 36 8.32 0.00 5.91
CA TYR A 36 8.92 -0.01 4.58
C TYR A 36 10.02 -1.05 4.47
N SER A 37 10.93 -1.13 5.45
CA SER A 37 11.98 -2.14 5.47
C SER A 37 11.42 -3.55 5.41
N ARG A 38 10.37 -3.86 6.20
CA ARG A 38 9.74 -5.19 6.20
C ARG A 38 9.06 -5.53 4.88
N LEU A 39 8.36 -4.57 4.27
CA LEU A 39 7.71 -4.76 2.97
C LEU A 39 8.74 -4.96 1.85
N LEU A 40 9.79 -4.13 1.81
CA LEU A 40 10.83 -4.21 0.78
C LEU A 40 11.67 -5.48 0.90
N ILE A 41 12.07 -5.88 2.11
CA ILE A 41 12.75 -7.17 2.33
C ILE A 41 11.83 -8.31 1.91
N GLY A 42 10.55 -8.29 2.31
CA GLY A 42 9.59 -9.32 1.92
C GLY A 42 9.35 -9.40 0.40
N LEU A 43 9.44 -8.27 -0.30
CA LEU A 43 9.36 -8.18 -1.75
C LEU A 43 10.58 -8.84 -2.40
N VAL A 44 11.79 -8.53 -1.92
CA VAL A 44 13.06 -9.13 -2.41
C VAL A 44 13.06 -10.64 -2.15
N ASP A 45 12.79 -11.07 -0.91
CA ASP A 45 12.67 -12.48 -0.53
C ASP A 45 11.59 -13.20 -1.34
N GLY A 46 10.53 -12.48 -1.74
CA GLY A 46 9.41 -12.97 -2.52
C GLY A 46 9.59 -12.89 -4.03
N SER A 47 10.80 -12.62 -4.53
CA SER A 47 11.10 -12.49 -5.96
C SER A 47 10.18 -11.47 -6.65
N GLY A 48 10.01 -10.30 -6.02
CA GLY A 48 9.17 -9.22 -6.52
C GLY A 48 7.68 -9.45 -6.29
N THR A 49 7.27 -10.27 -5.32
CA THR A 49 5.87 -10.48 -4.95
C THR A 49 5.57 -10.09 -3.50
N TRP A 50 4.36 -9.59 -3.27
CA TRP A 50 3.88 -9.32 -1.92
C TRP A 50 3.52 -10.62 -1.20
N ARG A 51 4.36 -11.05 -0.24
CA ARG A 51 4.07 -12.20 0.61
C ARG A 51 2.96 -11.89 1.61
N LYS A 52 1.93 -12.76 1.68
CA LYS A 52 0.76 -12.56 2.54
C LYS A 52 1.14 -12.60 4.02
N GLU A 53 2.06 -13.48 4.38
CA GLU A 53 2.54 -13.70 5.74
C GLU A 53 3.26 -12.46 6.28
N ARG A 54 4.11 -11.83 5.44
CA ARG A 54 4.80 -10.58 5.78
C ARG A 54 3.83 -9.42 5.95
N ILE A 55 2.83 -9.31 5.07
CA ILE A 55 1.80 -8.29 5.18
C ILE A 55 0.97 -8.49 6.45
N ASN A 56 0.52 -9.71 6.73
CA ASN A 56 -0.28 -10.02 7.93
C ASN A 56 0.45 -9.69 9.23
N TYR A 57 1.77 -9.86 9.27
CA TYR A 57 2.59 -9.48 10.43
C TYR A 57 2.60 -7.96 10.68
N ILE A 58 2.49 -7.15 9.61
CA ILE A 58 2.48 -5.69 9.67
C ILE A 58 1.07 -5.14 9.97
N ILE A 59 0.01 -5.86 9.57
CA ILE A 59 -1.39 -5.42 9.71
C ILE A 59 -1.79 -5.14 11.16
N ASN A 60 -1.11 -5.70 12.16
CA ASN A 60 -1.40 -5.44 13.57
C ASN A 60 -1.26 -3.96 13.96
N ASN A 61 -0.55 -3.14 13.15
CA ASN A 61 -0.34 -1.72 13.43
C ASN A 61 -0.96 -0.79 12.38
N ILE A 62 -1.33 -1.30 11.18
CA ILE A 62 -1.84 -0.49 10.07
C ILE A 62 -2.80 -1.28 9.17
N ILE A 63 -3.67 -0.56 8.45
CA ILE A 63 -4.50 -1.13 7.38
C ILE A 63 -3.67 -1.18 6.09
N ILE A 64 -3.61 -2.35 5.45
CA ILE A 64 -2.96 -2.54 4.13
C ILE A 64 -4.01 -3.06 3.14
N LYS A 65 -4.24 -2.33 2.05
CA LYS A 65 -5.09 -2.76 0.94
C LYS A 65 -4.24 -2.92 -0.33
N ARG A 66 -4.46 -4.01 -1.06
CA ARG A 66 -3.87 -4.20 -2.40
C ARG A 66 -4.80 -3.62 -3.45
N MET A 67 -4.24 -2.85 -4.36
CA MET A 67 -4.96 -2.24 -5.47
C MET A 67 -4.39 -2.74 -6.79
N ASN A 68 -5.21 -3.38 -7.61
CA ASN A 68 -4.80 -3.72 -8.97
C ASN A 68 -4.64 -2.44 -9.78
N HIS A 69 -3.67 -2.42 -10.70
CA HIS A 69 -3.57 -1.35 -11.67
C HIS A 69 -4.85 -1.30 -12.48
N MET A 70 -5.58 -0.19 -12.36
CA MET A 70 -6.81 0.01 -13.10
C MET A 70 -6.47 0.60 -14.46
N GLY A 71 -6.86 -0.08 -15.54
CA GLY A 71 -6.81 0.44 -16.92
C GLY A 71 -7.84 1.53 -17.21
N ARG A 72 -8.28 2.31 -16.21
CA ARG A 72 -9.27 3.40 -16.39
C ARG A 72 -8.54 4.72 -16.73
N LYS A 73 -9.31 5.68 -17.26
CA LYS A 73 -8.86 7.07 -17.45
C LYS A 73 -8.33 7.65 -16.13
N ARG A 74 -7.22 8.39 -16.20
CA ARG A 74 -6.44 8.91 -15.06
C ARG A 74 -7.29 9.59 -13.98
N ASP A 75 -8.24 10.43 -14.38
CA ASP A 75 -9.09 11.19 -13.43
C ASP A 75 -10.03 10.29 -12.62
N LYS A 76 -10.53 9.21 -13.23
CA LYS A 76 -11.37 8.23 -12.52
C LYS A 76 -10.56 7.41 -11.51
N ASN A 77 -9.27 7.21 -11.76
CA ASN A 77 -8.37 6.52 -10.83
C ASN A 77 -8.07 7.39 -9.61
N LEU A 78 -7.85 8.70 -9.81
CA LEU A 78 -7.60 9.65 -8.71
C LEU A 78 -8.79 9.74 -7.75
N ASN A 79 -10.00 9.94 -8.28
CA ASN A 79 -11.21 10.00 -7.45
C ASN A 79 -11.47 8.70 -6.70
N PHE A 80 -11.21 7.55 -7.34
CA PHE A 80 -11.33 6.25 -6.69
C PHE A 80 -10.32 6.08 -5.56
N LEU A 81 -9.05 6.45 -5.79
CA LEU A 81 -7.99 6.36 -4.81
C LEU A 81 -8.26 7.28 -3.61
N TYR A 82 -8.68 8.53 -3.88
CA TYR A 82 -9.09 9.47 -2.85
C TYR A 82 -10.23 8.91 -2.00
N TYR A 83 -11.28 8.38 -2.63
CA TYR A 83 -12.38 7.75 -1.91
C TYR A 83 -11.90 6.58 -1.03
N LYS A 84 -11.04 5.71 -1.56
CA LYS A 84 -10.49 4.56 -0.83
C LYS A 84 -9.60 4.95 0.35
N LEU A 85 -8.85 6.04 0.23
CA LEU A 85 -7.96 6.53 1.27
C LEU A 85 -8.70 7.27 2.39
N PHE A 86 -9.64 8.14 2.03
CA PHE A 86 -10.17 9.14 2.97
C PHE A 86 -11.65 8.94 3.34
N MET A 87 -12.44 8.30 2.47
CA MET A 87 -13.90 8.19 2.63
C MET A 87 -14.38 6.77 3.00
N GLU A 88 -13.60 5.74 2.70
CA GLU A 88 -13.90 4.36 3.13
C GLU A 88 -13.49 4.19 4.60
N LYS A 89 -14.49 3.96 5.46
CA LYS A 89 -14.31 3.69 6.91
C LYS A 89 -13.58 2.37 7.11
#